data_AF-A0A8T1MQ19-F1
#
_entry.id   AF-A0A8T1MQ19-F1
#
_cell.length_a   1.000
_cell.length_b   1.000
_cell.length_c   1.000
_cell.angle_alpha   90.00
_cell.angle_beta   90.00
_cell.angle_gamma   90.00
#
_symmetry.space_group_name_H-M   'P 1'
#
loop_
_entity.id
_entity.type
_entity.pdbx_description
1 polymer ?
#
loop_
_entity_poly.entity_id
_entity_poly.type
_entity_poly.pdbx_seq_one_letter_code
_entity_poly.pdbx_strand_id
1 'polypeptide(L)'
;MPEDPDGSTEKLVNKPKNTRFHQQRLKSWRPVLTAKGAYPLFLTIGLVFIPIGIALLITSNKVFERVFEYTHCERSPAAGVPSRCSEEVRAPAFYQNYQSCPCTVSFTLDEAVDGQVYFFYGLSNFFQNHRRYIMSKDDAQLLGGTGPLSDACEPYRTNSQGVPYAPCGAIANSLFNDTFTLKYHGSPGSPLAQPVRVSMSNKNIAWRSDVEKKFGQPPASYWGQTVKPDSWPVPAVNRSPEAFRGDEELIVWMRPAGGVAKSTSV
;
A
#
# COMPACT_ATOMS: atom_id res chain seq x y z
N MET A 1 1.92 10.61 -65.63
CA MET A 1 0.78 11.55 -65.60
C MET A 1 0.34 11.67 -67.06
N PRO A 2 -0.79 11.12 -67.51
CA PRO A 2 -1.26 11.42 -68.85
C PRO A 2 -1.98 12.77 -68.81
N GLU A 3 -1.62 13.65 -69.75
CA GLU A 3 -2.27 14.94 -69.97
C GLU A 3 -3.63 14.73 -70.67
N ASP A 4 -4.65 15.45 -70.19
CA ASP A 4 -5.94 15.59 -70.86
C ASP A 4 -5.79 16.49 -72.10
N PRO A 5 -6.32 16.11 -73.27
CA PRO A 5 -6.18 16.87 -74.51
C PRO A 5 -7.36 17.84 -74.67
N ASP A 6 -7.59 18.74 -73.72
CA ASP A 6 -8.37 19.95 -74.00
C ASP A 6 -8.00 21.09 -73.04
N GLY A 7 -7.50 22.18 -73.63
CA GLY A 7 -6.86 23.30 -72.97
C GLY A 7 -7.84 24.35 -72.47
N SER A 8 -8.69 24.02 -71.50
CA SER A 8 -9.41 25.04 -70.71
C SER A 8 -9.59 24.66 -69.24
N THR A 9 -8.90 25.37 -68.34
CA THR A 9 -8.97 25.15 -66.89
C THR A 9 -10.03 26.04 -66.25
N GLU A 10 -11.31 25.76 -66.48
CA GLU A 10 -12.39 26.44 -65.75
C GLU A 10 -12.39 25.98 -64.28
N LYS A 11 -11.99 26.86 -63.35
CA LYS A 11 -11.98 26.57 -61.91
C LYS A 11 -13.41 26.63 -61.35
N LEU A 12 -14.07 25.46 -61.34
CA LEU A 12 -15.37 25.27 -60.68
C LEU A 12 -15.33 25.69 -59.20
N VAL A 13 -16.09 26.74 -58.83
CA VAL A 13 -16.07 27.40 -57.50
C VAL A 13 -16.37 26.45 -56.33
N ASN A 14 -17.16 25.41 -56.57
CA ASN A 14 -17.59 24.44 -55.55
C ASN A 14 -16.86 23.09 -55.63
N LYS A 15 -15.78 22.97 -56.42
CA LYS A 15 -15.07 21.69 -56.56
C LYS A 15 -14.24 21.41 -55.30
N PRO A 16 -14.45 20.28 -54.61
CA PRO A 16 -13.66 19.94 -53.43
C PRO A 16 -12.19 19.75 -53.80
N LYS A 17 -11.31 20.13 -52.86
CA LYS A 17 -9.85 20.09 -53.04
C LYS A 17 -9.39 18.66 -53.37
N ASN A 18 -8.72 18.51 -54.49
CA ASN A 18 -8.17 17.22 -54.96
C ASN A 18 -6.85 16.88 -54.26
N THR A 19 -6.87 16.78 -52.92
CA THR A 19 -5.71 16.30 -52.14
C THR A 19 -5.99 14.90 -51.60
N ARG A 20 -4.92 14.12 -51.38
CA ARG A 20 -5.03 12.73 -50.87
C ARG A 20 -5.74 12.65 -49.52
N PHE A 21 -5.62 13.69 -48.70
CA PHE A 21 -6.32 13.80 -47.42
C PHE A 21 -7.82 14.05 -47.60
N HIS A 22 -8.21 15.09 -48.35
CA HIS A 22 -9.61 15.44 -48.57
C HIS A 22 -10.39 14.39 -49.37
N GLN A 23 -9.71 13.60 -50.18
CA GLN A 23 -10.31 12.49 -50.93
C GLN A 23 -10.21 11.14 -50.22
N GLN A 24 -9.70 11.08 -48.98
CA GLN A 24 -9.53 9.85 -48.21
C GLN A 24 -8.69 8.77 -48.93
N ARG A 25 -7.72 9.21 -49.74
CA ARG A 25 -6.77 8.36 -50.50
C ARG A 25 -5.38 8.41 -49.88
N LEU A 26 -5.30 8.56 -48.56
CA LEU A 26 -4.03 8.45 -47.84
C LEU A 26 -3.48 7.04 -47.98
N LYS A 27 -2.14 6.93 -48.01
CA LYS A 27 -1.47 5.63 -48.01
C LYS A 27 -1.77 4.95 -46.66
N SER A 28 -2.60 3.93 -46.69
CA SER A 28 -2.91 3.11 -45.51
C SER A 28 -2.36 1.71 -45.69
N TRP A 29 -1.80 1.15 -44.63
CA TRP A 29 -1.60 -0.30 -44.53
C TRP A 29 -2.87 -0.94 -43.96
N ARG A 30 -3.36 -1.98 -44.63
CA ARG A 30 -4.58 -2.70 -44.25
C ARG A 30 -4.24 -4.19 -44.07
N PRO A 31 -3.73 -4.60 -42.89
CA PRO A 31 -3.39 -5.98 -42.65
C PRO A 31 -4.67 -6.82 -42.62
N VAL A 32 -4.78 -7.79 -43.53
CA VAL A 32 -5.82 -8.81 -43.48
C VAL A 32 -5.23 -10.03 -42.78
N LEU A 33 -5.66 -10.28 -41.55
CA LEU A 33 -5.20 -11.43 -40.75
C LEU A 33 -5.76 -12.72 -41.33
N THR A 34 -4.95 -13.39 -42.16
CA THR A 34 -5.23 -14.72 -42.69
C THR A 34 -4.49 -15.77 -41.86
N ALA A 35 -4.96 -17.02 -41.86
CA ALA A 35 -4.35 -18.11 -41.10
C ALA A 35 -2.83 -18.27 -41.40
N LYS A 36 -2.43 -18.09 -42.66
CA LYS A 36 -1.02 -18.17 -43.09
C LYS A 36 -0.16 -17.02 -42.52
N GLY A 37 -0.74 -15.83 -42.33
CA GLY A 37 -0.05 -14.69 -41.72
C GLY A 37 -0.03 -14.73 -40.19
N ALA A 38 -1.06 -15.30 -39.57
CA ALA A 38 -1.19 -15.36 -38.11
C ALA A 38 -0.41 -16.53 -37.47
N TYR A 39 -0.32 -17.69 -38.14
CA TYR A 39 0.39 -18.86 -37.63
C TYR A 39 1.83 -18.58 -37.17
N PRO A 40 2.73 -17.95 -37.97
CA PRO A 40 4.09 -17.70 -37.54
C PRO A 40 4.15 -16.73 -36.35
N LEU A 41 3.25 -15.73 -36.31
CA LEU A 41 3.17 -14.80 -35.19
C LEU A 41 2.86 -15.54 -33.88
N PHE A 42 1.82 -16.39 -33.86
CA PHE A 42 1.47 -17.14 -32.65
C PHE A 42 2.57 -18.13 -32.24
N LEU A 43 3.25 -18.78 -33.19
CA LEU A 43 4.40 -19.64 -32.87
C LEU A 43 5.54 -18.86 -32.23
N THR A 44 5.88 -17.68 -32.76
CA THR A 44 6.96 -16.86 -32.19
C THR A 44 6.61 -16.39 -30.78
N ILE A 45 5.37 -15.96 -30.54
CA ILE A 45 4.91 -15.58 -29.20
C ILE A 45 5.01 -16.78 -28.25
N GLY A 46 4.56 -17.96 -28.67
CA GLY A 46 4.66 -19.18 -27.87
C GLY A 46 6.10 -19.55 -27.52
N LEU A 47 7.01 -19.56 -28.50
CA LEU A 47 8.42 -19.87 -28.28
C LEU A 47 9.12 -18.89 -27.33
N VAL A 48 8.67 -17.64 -27.25
CA VAL A 48 9.22 -16.63 -26.33
C VAL A 48 8.55 -16.71 -24.96
N PHE A 49 7.22 -16.84 -24.90
CA PHE A 49 6.49 -16.75 -23.63
C PHE A 49 6.53 -18.04 -22.82
N ILE A 50 6.69 -19.20 -23.45
CA ILE A 50 6.86 -20.48 -22.73
C ILE A 50 8.10 -20.47 -21.83
N PRO A 51 9.34 -20.20 -22.32
CA PRO A 51 10.52 -20.19 -21.46
C PRO A 51 10.47 -19.07 -20.41
N ILE A 52 9.93 -17.89 -20.75
CA ILE A 52 9.72 -16.80 -19.78
C ILE A 52 8.77 -17.26 -18.68
N GLY A 53 7.64 -17.88 -19.03
CA GLY A 53 6.67 -18.42 -18.08
C GLY A 53 7.25 -19.50 -17.17
N ILE A 54 8.06 -20.42 -17.72
CA ILE A 54 8.77 -21.44 -16.93
C ILE A 54 9.74 -20.78 -15.94
N ALA A 55 10.53 -19.79 -16.38
CA ALA A 55 11.47 -19.09 -15.51
C ALA A 55 10.75 -18.34 -14.38
N LEU A 56 9.65 -17.64 -14.70
CA LEU A 56 8.81 -16.96 -13.71
C LEU A 56 8.17 -17.94 -12.72
N LEU A 57 7.71 -19.10 -13.18
CA LEU A 57 7.11 -20.11 -12.32
C LEU A 57 8.12 -20.72 -11.34
N ILE A 58 9.31 -21.07 -11.82
CA ILE A 58 10.38 -21.61 -10.98
C ILE A 58 10.81 -20.58 -9.93
N THR A 59 10.97 -19.32 -10.33
CA THR A 59 11.36 -18.25 -9.39
C THR A 59 10.26 -17.95 -8.37
N SER A 60 8.99 -17.96 -8.78
CA SER A 60 7.84 -17.78 -7.88
C SER A 60 7.72 -18.92 -6.85
N ASN A 61 7.91 -20.18 -7.27
CA ASN A 61 7.77 -21.33 -6.37
C ASN A 61 8.92 -21.46 -5.36
N LYS A 62 10.04 -20.76 -5.57
CA LYS A 62 11.16 -20.72 -4.62
C LYS A 62 10.94 -19.72 -3.47
N VAL A 63 9.93 -18.86 -3.56
CA VAL A 63 9.64 -17.88 -2.51
C VAL A 63 9.03 -18.62 -1.32
N PHE A 64 9.70 -18.53 -0.16
CA PHE A 64 9.18 -19.05 1.09
C PHE A 64 8.22 -18.03 1.73
N GLU A 65 6.94 -18.41 1.88
CA GLU A 65 5.91 -17.62 2.57
C GLU A 65 5.23 -18.50 3.63
N ARG A 66 5.06 -17.95 4.83
CA ARG A 66 4.24 -18.56 5.90
C ARG A 66 3.31 -17.50 6.47
N VAL A 67 2.04 -17.86 6.62
CA VAL A 67 0.98 -16.97 7.10
C VAL A 67 0.36 -17.58 8.34
N PHE A 68 0.26 -16.78 9.40
CA PHE A 68 -0.35 -17.19 10.67
C PHE A 68 -1.47 -16.22 11.03
N GLU A 69 -2.64 -16.77 11.33
CA GLU A 69 -3.80 -15.98 11.78
C GLU A 69 -3.75 -15.82 13.30
N TYR A 70 -3.81 -14.57 13.78
CA TYR A 70 -3.75 -14.24 15.21
C TYR A 70 -5.02 -13.56 15.74
N THR A 71 -6.10 -13.51 14.96
CA THR A 71 -7.36 -12.82 15.33
C THR A 71 -8.01 -13.38 16.61
N HIS A 72 -7.91 -14.69 16.82
CA HIS A 72 -8.49 -15.37 18.00
C HIS A 72 -7.45 -15.73 19.05
N CYS A 73 -6.33 -15.00 19.08
CA CYS A 73 -5.27 -15.20 20.05
C CYS A 73 -5.75 -14.93 21.47
N GLU A 74 -5.44 -15.85 22.38
CA GLU A 74 -5.80 -15.76 23.79
C GLU A 74 -4.80 -14.87 24.55
N ARG A 75 -5.31 -14.14 25.53
CA ARG A 75 -4.50 -13.32 26.42
C ARG A 75 -3.52 -14.21 27.17
N SER A 76 -2.25 -13.82 27.15
CA SER A 76 -1.20 -14.54 27.87
C SER A 76 -1.56 -14.59 29.38
N PRO A 77 -1.26 -15.70 30.10
CA PRO A 77 -1.93 -16.10 31.35
C PRO A 77 -1.69 -15.22 32.60
N ALA A 78 -1.29 -13.96 32.45
CA ALA A 78 -1.08 -13.03 33.55
C ALA A 78 -2.39 -12.50 34.21
N ALA A 79 -3.57 -12.78 33.65
CA ALA A 79 -4.84 -12.16 34.09
C ALA A 79 -5.91 -13.15 34.62
N GLY A 80 -5.56 -14.40 34.93
CA GLY A 80 -6.41 -15.36 35.65
C GLY A 80 -7.70 -15.83 34.97
N VAL A 81 -8.14 -15.18 33.88
CA VAL A 81 -9.31 -15.52 33.08
C VAL A 81 -8.88 -15.62 31.61
N PRO A 82 -9.11 -16.74 30.92
CA PRO A 82 -8.85 -16.85 29.49
C PRO A 82 -9.84 -15.97 28.74
N SER A 83 -9.35 -14.87 28.17
CA SER A 83 -10.09 -13.95 27.30
C SER A 83 -9.40 -13.86 25.95
N ARG A 84 -10.19 -13.65 24.89
CA ARG A 84 -9.66 -13.39 23.55
C ARG A 84 -9.40 -11.90 23.39
N CYS A 85 -8.23 -11.54 22.88
CA CYS A 85 -7.92 -10.12 22.64
C CYS A 85 -8.91 -9.46 21.68
N SER A 86 -9.46 -10.21 20.71
CA SER A 86 -10.50 -9.71 19.80
C SER A 86 -11.83 -9.37 20.47
N GLU A 87 -12.14 -9.96 21.63
CA GLU A 87 -13.33 -9.63 22.41
C GLU A 87 -13.07 -8.40 23.29
N GLU A 88 -11.88 -8.29 23.88
CA GLU A 88 -11.48 -7.12 24.68
C GLU A 88 -11.42 -5.84 23.84
N VAL A 89 -10.85 -5.91 22.64
CA VAL A 89 -10.72 -4.75 21.73
C VAL A 89 -12.10 -4.22 21.29
N ARG A 90 -13.15 -5.04 21.27
CA ARG A 90 -14.52 -4.58 20.97
C ARG A 90 -15.15 -3.79 22.11
N ALA A 91 -14.63 -3.89 23.33
CA ALA A 91 -15.16 -3.17 24.47
C ALA A 91 -14.77 -1.68 24.39
N PRO A 92 -15.71 -0.74 24.58
CA PRO A 92 -15.40 0.70 24.55
C PRO A 92 -14.32 1.13 25.55
N ALA A 93 -14.26 0.45 26.71
CA ALA A 93 -13.28 0.73 27.76
C ALA A 93 -11.83 0.44 27.36
N PHE A 94 -11.61 -0.42 26.35
CA PHE A 94 -10.27 -0.80 25.89
C PHE A 94 -9.51 0.39 25.32
N TYR A 95 -10.19 1.16 24.44
CA TYR A 95 -9.61 2.34 23.81
C TYR A 95 -9.56 3.56 24.74
N GLN A 96 -10.47 3.69 25.70
CA GLN A 96 -10.45 4.79 26.67
C GLN A 96 -9.22 4.75 27.56
N ASN A 97 -8.79 3.56 27.96
CA ASN A 97 -7.66 3.35 28.87
C ASN A 97 -6.38 2.88 28.16
N TYR A 98 -6.38 2.81 26.82
CA TYR A 98 -5.31 2.20 26.01
C TYR A 98 -4.79 0.89 26.62
N GLN A 99 -5.71 -0.02 26.93
CA GLN A 99 -5.33 -1.31 27.50
C GLN A 99 -4.53 -2.13 26.49
N SER A 100 -3.55 -2.89 26.98
CA SER A 100 -2.78 -3.84 26.16
C SER A 100 -3.27 -5.26 26.41
N CYS A 101 -3.45 -6.02 25.33
CA CYS A 101 -3.74 -7.46 25.37
C CYS A 101 -2.56 -8.23 24.76
N PRO A 102 -1.57 -8.65 25.57
CA PRO A 102 -0.45 -9.42 25.08
C PRO A 102 -0.89 -10.85 24.77
N CYS A 103 -0.54 -11.32 23.59
CA CYS A 103 -0.94 -12.61 23.06
C CYS A 103 0.30 -13.29 22.45
N THR A 104 0.38 -14.63 22.52
CA THR A 104 1.53 -15.39 22.01
C THR A 104 1.05 -16.44 21.03
N VAL A 105 1.61 -16.42 19.81
CA VAL A 105 1.37 -17.43 18.77
C VAL A 105 2.66 -18.21 18.55
N SER A 106 2.62 -19.52 18.78
CA SER A 106 3.74 -20.42 18.51
C SER A 106 3.60 -21.03 17.11
N PHE A 107 4.72 -21.11 16.40
CA PHE A 107 4.79 -21.77 15.10
C PHE A 107 6.15 -22.42 14.89
N THR A 108 6.21 -23.37 13.96
CA THR A 108 7.43 -24.06 13.55
C THR A 108 7.71 -23.78 12.08
N LEU A 109 8.99 -23.73 11.73
CA LEU A 109 9.44 -23.61 10.34
C LEU A 109 10.07 -24.95 9.94
N ASP A 110 9.51 -25.56 8.90
CA ASP A 110 9.95 -26.88 8.42
C ASP A 110 11.29 -26.81 7.67
N GLU A 111 11.60 -25.63 7.11
CA GLU A 111 12.79 -25.38 6.30
C GLU A 111 13.53 -24.14 6.82
N ALA A 112 14.85 -24.13 6.65
CA ALA A 112 15.66 -22.96 6.94
C ALA A 112 15.38 -21.86 5.92
N VAL A 113 15.07 -20.66 6.40
CA VAL A 113 14.83 -19.49 5.55
C VAL A 113 16.17 -18.87 5.19
N ASP A 114 16.50 -18.87 3.90
CA ASP A 114 17.70 -18.23 3.38
C ASP A 114 17.40 -16.81 2.85
N GLY A 115 18.36 -15.90 3.01
CA GLY A 115 18.26 -14.52 2.55
C GLY A 115 17.52 -13.56 3.49
N GLN A 116 17.03 -12.45 2.92
CA GLN A 116 16.39 -11.39 3.66
C GLN A 116 14.93 -11.73 3.96
N VAL A 117 14.59 -11.74 5.25
CA VAL A 117 13.22 -12.00 5.73
C VAL A 117 12.45 -10.69 5.83
N TYR A 118 11.21 -10.72 5.37
CA TYR A 118 10.25 -9.64 5.53
C TYR A 118 9.06 -10.15 6.32
N PHE A 119 8.69 -9.43 7.36
CA PHE A 119 7.45 -9.66 8.07
C PHE A 119 6.35 -8.78 7.45
N PHE A 120 5.12 -9.26 7.47
CA PHE A 120 3.96 -8.53 6.98
C PHE A 120 2.80 -8.80 7.90
N TYR A 121 1.97 -7.79 8.13
CA TYR A 121 0.64 -7.96 8.70
C TYR A 121 -0.40 -7.90 7.58
N GLY A 122 -1.41 -8.76 7.70
CA GLY A 122 -2.51 -8.83 6.76
C GLY A 122 -3.82 -8.49 7.46
N LEU A 123 -4.60 -7.61 6.86
CA LEU A 123 -5.96 -7.33 7.30
C LEU A 123 -6.97 -7.88 6.28
N SER A 124 -7.93 -8.65 6.78
CA SER A 124 -9.10 -9.10 6.02
C SER A 124 -10.31 -8.26 6.38
N ASN A 125 -11.26 -8.13 5.44
CA ASN A 125 -12.50 -7.34 5.62
C ASN A 125 -12.27 -5.86 6.02
N PHE A 126 -11.12 -5.28 5.66
CA PHE A 126 -10.81 -3.87 5.86
C PHE A 126 -10.73 -3.13 4.52
N PHE A 127 -11.78 -2.36 4.20
CA PHE A 127 -11.95 -1.74 2.88
C PHE A 127 -11.21 -0.40 2.74
N GLN A 128 -9.88 -0.45 2.69
CA GLN A 128 -9.05 0.73 2.42
C GLN A 128 -9.35 1.38 1.08
N ASN A 129 -9.89 0.62 0.11
CA ASN A 129 -10.22 1.12 -1.22
C ASN A 129 -11.53 1.93 -1.28
N HIS A 130 -12.26 2.07 -0.16
CA HIS A 130 -13.49 2.85 -0.14
C HIS A 130 -13.19 4.33 -0.46
N ARG A 131 -13.90 4.91 -1.44
CA ARG A 131 -13.61 6.26 -1.96
C ARG A 131 -13.46 7.33 -0.87
N ARG A 132 -14.39 7.36 0.09
CA ARG A 132 -14.32 8.35 1.20
C ARG A 132 -13.14 8.11 2.12
N TYR A 133 -12.71 6.86 2.30
CA TYR A 133 -11.57 6.52 3.13
C TYR A 133 -10.26 6.98 2.45
N ILE A 134 -10.05 6.64 1.18
CA ILE A 134 -8.86 7.06 0.40
C ILE A 134 -8.72 8.59 0.36
N MET A 135 -9.84 9.30 0.22
CA MET A 135 -9.85 10.77 0.14
C MET A 135 -9.62 11.43 1.50
N SER A 136 -9.83 10.73 2.62
CA SER A 136 -9.80 11.31 3.96
C SER A 136 -8.37 11.41 4.51
N LYS A 137 -7.63 12.38 3.97
CA LYS A 137 -6.27 12.78 4.37
C LYS A 137 -5.96 14.19 3.87
N ASP A 138 -4.91 14.79 4.43
CA ASP A 138 -4.35 16.05 3.95
C ASP A 138 -2.87 15.88 3.56
N ASP A 139 -2.60 15.90 2.26
CA ASP A 139 -1.23 15.74 1.74
C ASP A 139 -0.34 16.93 2.08
N ALA A 140 -0.89 18.16 2.18
CA ALA A 140 -0.10 19.34 2.55
C ALA A 140 0.33 19.25 4.01
N GLN A 141 -0.53 18.75 4.90
CA GLN A 141 -0.18 18.49 6.29
C GLN A 141 0.91 17.41 6.40
N LEU A 142 0.76 16.28 5.69
CA LEU A 142 1.74 15.18 5.71
C LEU A 142 3.11 15.60 5.17
N LEU A 143 3.14 16.53 4.22
CA LEU A 143 4.37 17.16 3.71
C LEU A 143 5.05 18.10 4.72
N GLY A 144 4.38 18.45 5.83
CA GLY A 144 4.89 19.38 6.85
C GLY A 144 4.30 20.80 6.76
N GLY A 145 3.27 21.01 5.95
CA GLY A 145 2.58 22.29 5.81
C GLY A 145 1.74 22.64 7.04
N THR A 146 1.66 23.94 7.36
CA THR A 146 0.88 24.49 8.49
C THR A 146 -0.33 25.30 8.02
N GLY A 147 -0.73 25.13 6.76
CA GLY A 147 -1.87 25.82 6.16
C GLY A 147 -3.22 25.31 6.65
N PRO A 148 -4.34 25.85 6.12
CA PRO A 148 -5.67 25.34 6.41
C PRO A 148 -5.78 23.87 5.98
N LEU A 149 -6.37 23.04 6.86
CA LEU A 149 -6.57 21.63 6.56
C LEU A 149 -7.60 21.44 5.43
N SER A 150 -7.43 20.39 4.63
CA SER A 150 -8.37 19.97 3.60
C SER A 150 -9.72 19.56 4.19
N ASP A 151 -10.83 19.98 3.54
CA ASP A 151 -12.18 19.52 3.87
C ASP A 151 -12.37 18.01 3.63
N ALA A 152 -11.47 17.37 2.88
CA ALA A 152 -11.50 15.94 2.67
C ALA A 152 -11.25 15.13 3.96
N CYS A 153 -10.60 15.73 4.97
CA CYS A 153 -10.35 15.09 6.27
C CYS A 153 -11.60 14.87 7.12
N GLU A 154 -12.77 15.43 6.75
CA GLU A 154 -14.00 15.23 7.51
C GLU A 154 -14.42 13.75 7.60
N PRO A 155 -14.91 13.28 8.77
CA PRO A 155 -15.18 14.02 10.01
C PRO A 155 -13.96 14.17 10.93
N TYR A 156 -12.80 13.59 10.58
CA TYR A 156 -11.60 13.52 11.41
C TYR A 156 -10.65 14.71 11.16
N ARG A 157 -11.21 15.89 10.97
CA ARG A 157 -10.45 17.12 10.72
C ARG A 157 -10.12 17.84 12.02
N THR A 158 -11.09 17.96 12.91
CA THR A 158 -10.97 18.66 14.20
C THR A 158 -11.64 17.85 15.30
N ASN A 159 -11.17 18.00 16.54
CA ASN A 159 -11.84 17.43 17.70
C ASN A 159 -13.14 18.19 18.05
N SER A 160 -13.82 17.74 19.11
CA SER A 160 -15.05 18.37 19.62
C SER A 160 -14.88 19.83 20.09
N GLN A 161 -13.64 20.27 20.33
CA GLN A 161 -13.29 21.63 20.74
C GLN A 161 -12.85 22.51 19.55
N GLY A 162 -12.88 21.99 18.32
CA GLY A 162 -12.46 22.69 17.10
C GLY A 162 -10.94 22.72 16.88
N VAL A 163 -10.16 21.95 17.65
CA VAL A 163 -8.70 21.86 17.49
C VAL A 163 -8.36 20.85 16.39
N PRO A 164 -7.50 21.20 15.42
CA PRO A 164 -7.16 20.33 14.29
C PRO A 164 -6.39 19.08 14.69
N TYR A 165 -6.69 17.95 14.06
CA TYR A 165 -5.94 16.70 14.22
C TYR A 165 -4.64 16.71 13.40
N ALA A 166 -3.56 16.16 13.95
CA ALA A 166 -2.27 15.97 13.27
C ALA A 166 -1.75 14.54 13.45
N PRO A 167 -1.82 13.67 12.42
CA PRO A 167 -2.40 13.89 11.09
C PRO A 167 -3.94 13.79 11.09
N CYS A 168 -4.62 14.51 10.19
CA CYS A 168 -6.06 14.45 10.03
C CYS A 168 -6.52 13.34 9.08
N GLY A 169 -7.79 12.97 9.19
CA GLY A 169 -8.47 12.06 8.26
C GLY A 169 -8.63 10.63 8.76
N ALA A 170 -9.52 9.89 8.09
CA ALA A 170 -9.90 8.54 8.48
C ALA A 170 -8.73 7.55 8.39
N ILE A 171 -7.85 7.72 7.39
CA ILE A 171 -6.71 6.81 7.20
C ILE A 171 -5.78 6.86 8.41
N ALA A 172 -5.40 8.07 8.82
CA ALA A 172 -4.60 8.29 10.01
C ALA A 172 -5.31 7.79 11.26
N ASN A 173 -6.60 8.11 11.42
CA ASN A 173 -7.37 7.70 12.59
C ASN A 173 -7.56 6.17 12.72
N SER A 174 -7.43 5.38 11.67
CA SER A 174 -7.48 3.92 11.78
C SER A 174 -6.10 3.26 11.68
N LEU A 175 -5.03 3.96 12.04
CA LEU A 175 -3.67 3.41 12.04
C LEU A 175 -3.58 2.09 12.81
N PHE A 176 -2.96 1.09 12.18
CA PHE A 176 -2.67 -0.19 12.80
C PHE A 176 -1.74 -0.01 14.02
N ASN A 177 -2.12 -0.62 15.15
CA ASN A 177 -1.50 -0.35 16.45
C ASN A 177 -0.97 -1.59 17.19
N ASP A 178 -0.97 -2.77 16.57
CA ASP A 178 -0.34 -3.94 17.20
C ASP A 178 1.19 -3.86 17.10
N THR A 179 1.85 -4.38 18.13
CA THR A 179 3.32 -4.46 18.18
C THR A 179 3.76 -5.91 18.18
N PHE A 180 4.62 -6.27 17.22
CA PHE A 180 5.12 -7.64 17.08
C PHE A 180 6.48 -7.82 17.75
N THR A 181 6.72 -9.00 18.34
CA THR A 181 8.04 -9.39 18.85
C THR A 181 8.25 -10.86 18.58
N LEU A 182 9.27 -11.18 17.79
CA LEU A 182 9.61 -12.54 17.42
C LEU A 182 10.70 -13.11 18.35
N LYS A 183 10.48 -14.34 18.82
CA LYS A 183 11.41 -15.08 19.69
C LYS A 183 11.64 -16.48 19.14
N TYR A 184 12.89 -16.89 19.08
CA TYR A 184 13.31 -18.23 18.69
C TYR A 184 13.47 -19.11 19.92
N HIS A 185 12.71 -20.21 19.98
CA HIS A 185 12.67 -21.14 21.12
C HIS A 185 13.57 -22.38 20.96
N GLY A 186 14.31 -22.49 19.85
CA GLY A 186 15.08 -23.68 19.51
C GLY A 186 14.31 -24.63 18.59
N SER A 187 14.96 -25.75 18.21
CA SER A 187 14.31 -26.79 17.41
C SER A 187 13.50 -27.74 18.29
N PRO A 188 12.45 -28.40 17.78
CA PRO A 188 11.62 -29.30 18.59
C PRO A 188 12.39 -30.40 19.34
N GLY A 189 13.54 -30.84 18.82
CA GLY A 189 14.43 -31.82 19.46
C GLY A 189 15.56 -31.23 20.33
N SER A 190 15.73 -29.91 20.33
CA SER A 190 16.77 -29.19 21.08
C SER A 190 16.26 -27.79 21.48
N PRO A 191 15.28 -27.72 22.42
CA PRO A 191 14.76 -26.44 22.87
C PRO A 191 15.84 -25.64 23.60
N LEU A 192 15.84 -24.33 23.39
CA LEU A 192 16.73 -23.42 24.10
C LEU A 192 16.20 -23.18 25.52
N ALA A 193 17.11 -23.15 26.50
CA ALA A 193 16.75 -22.85 27.90
C ALA A 193 16.14 -21.45 28.07
N GLN A 194 16.54 -20.50 27.21
CA GLN A 194 15.92 -19.18 27.12
C GLN A 194 15.65 -18.81 25.65
N PRO A 195 14.46 -18.26 25.32
CA PRO A 195 14.16 -17.83 23.97
C PRO A 195 15.04 -16.66 23.53
N VAL A 196 15.59 -16.74 22.33
CA VAL A 196 16.42 -15.67 21.74
C VAL A 196 15.53 -14.71 20.97
N ARG A 197 15.62 -13.40 21.23
CA ARG A 197 14.87 -12.39 20.47
C ARG A 197 15.45 -12.25 19.06
N VAL A 198 14.59 -12.34 18.06
CA VAL A 198 14.96 -12.05 16.68
C VAL A 198 14.93 -10.53 16.48
N SER A 199 16.03 -9.96 15.99
CA SER A 199 16.14 -8.53 15.71
C SER A 199 15.29 -8.16 14.50
N MET A 200 14.37 -7.23 14.66
CA MET A 200 13.53 -6.65 13.61
C MET A 200 13.78 -5.15 13.54
N SER A 201 13.73 -4.56 12.35
CA SER A 201 14.08 -3.15 12.09
C SER A 201 12.93 -2.43 11.38
N ASN A 202 12.24 -1.48 12.02
CA ASN A 202 11.17 -0.70 11.38
C ASN A 202 11.66 0.47 10.49
N LYS A 203 12.86 0.32 9.90
CA LYS A 203 13.48 1.28 8.99
C LYS A 203 13.74 0.63 7.63
N ASN A 204 13.67 1.44 6.57
CA ASN A 204 13.72 0.99 5.17
C ASN A 204 12.58 0.04 4.76
N ILE A 205 11.38 0.25 5.31
CA ILE A 205 10.13 -0.41 4.90
C ILE A 205 9.29 0.44 3.95
N ALA A 206 9.44 1.75 4.01
CA ALA A 206 8.74 2.66 3.13
C ALA A 206 9.51 2.87 1.82
N TRP A 207 8.78 3.24 0.77
CA TRP A 207 9.42 3.63 -0.49
C TRP A 207 10.23 4.89 -0.27
N ARG A 208 11.48 4.87 -0.74
CA ARG A 208 12.41 6.01 -0.66
C ARG A 208 11.79 7.33 -1.11
N SER A 209 11.00 7.30 -2.19
CA SER A 209 10.31 8.49 -2.70
C SER A 209 9.29 9.07 -1.73
N ASP A 210 8.63 8.24 -0.92
CA ASP A 210 7.65 8.73 0.05
C ASP A 210 8.36 9.39 1.23
N VAL A 211 9.38 8.73 1.77
CA VAL A 211 10.21 9.27 2.86
C VAL A 211 10.86 10.60 2.46
N GLU A 212 11.46 10.67 1.26
CA GLU A 212 12.22 11.86 0.86
C GLU A 212 11.36 13.00 0.31
N LYS A 213 10.19 12.72 -0.30
CA LYS A 213 9.43 13.72 -1.06
C LYS A 213 7.98 13.92 -0.65
N LYS A 214 7.32 12.93 -0.02
CA LYS A 214 5.88 13.01 0.29
C LYS A 214 5.58 13.26 1.77
N PHE A 215 6.47 12.83 2.65
CA PHE A 215 6.32 13.01 4.09
C PHE A 215 7.40 13.93 4.62
N GLY A 216 6.99 14.85 5.47
CA GLY A 216 7.86 15.88 6.03
C GLY A 216 7.75 15.99 7.54
N GLN A 217 8.37 17.05 8.05
CA GLN A 217 8.36 17.37 9.47
C GLN A 217 7.78 18.78 9.63
N PRO A 218 6.56 18.91 10.19
CA PRO A 218 6.01 20.20 10.59
C PRO A 218 6.93 20.91 11.60
N PRO A 219 6.93 22.27 11.64
CA PRO A 219 7.69 23.02 12.63
C PRO A 219 7.19 22.75 14.05
N ALA A 220 8.07 22.89 15.05
CA ALA A 220 7.75 22.56 16.44
C ALA A 220 6.53 23.32 17.00
N SER A 221 6.30 24.56 16.55
CA SER A 221 5.16 25.38 16.93
C SER A 221 3.81 24.81 16.49
N TYR A 222 3.79 23.99 15.43
CA TYR A 222 2.58 23.36 14.91
C TYR A 222 1.94 22.42 15.93
N TRP A 223 2.75 21.64 16.64
CA TRP A 223 2.26 20.64 17.59
C TRP A 223 1.51 21.24 18.77
N GLY A 224 1.82 22.48 19.16
CA GLY A 224 1.10 23.20 20.21
C GLY A 224 -0.31 23.68 19.81
N GLN A 225 -0.62 23.66 18.50
CA GLN A 225 -1.91 24.09 17.94
C GLN A 225 -2.75 22.93 17.43
N THR A 226 -2.24 21.70 17.52
CA THR A 226 -2.88 20.49 17.00
C THR A 226 -3.02 19.43 18.07
N VAL A 227 -3.93 18.49 17.86
CA VAL A 227 -4.12 17.33 18.73
C VAL A 227 -3.86 16.03 17.96
N LYS A 228 -3.45 14.98 18.68
CA LYS A 228 -3.34 13.64 18.10
C LYS A 228 -4.73 13.09 17.73
N PRO A 229 -4.86 12.20 16.73
CA PRO A 229 -6.09 11.45 16.51
C PRO A 229 -6.54 10.71 17.77
N ASP A 230 -7.86 10.54 17.94
CA ASP A 230 -8.42 9.94 19.15
C ASP A 230 -7.95 8.49 19.36
N SER A 231 -7.78 7.74 18.28
CA SER A 231 -7.32 6.34 18.33
C SER A 231 -5.82 6.20 18.64
N TRP A 232 -5.02 7.27 18.53
CA TRP A 232 -3.57 7.19 18.69
C TRP A 232 -3.17 7.25 20.16
N PRO A 233 -2.28 6.40 20.66
CA PRO A 233 -1.82 6.48 22.05
C PRO A 233 -0.98 7.74 22.31
N VAL A 234 -0.16 8.15 21.34
CA VAL A 234 0.76 9.29 21.44
C VAL A 234 0.72 10.14 20.16
N PRO A 235 1.05 11.44 20.22
CA PRO A 235 1.16 12.30 19.04
C PRO A 235 2.28 11.87 18.08
N ALA A 236 2.17 12.25 16.80
CA ALA A 236 3.14 11.90 15.76
C ALA A 236 4.60 12.28 16.10
N VAL A 237 4.81 13.45 16.70
CA VAL A 237 6.15 13.92 17.12
C VAL A 237 6.82 13.01 18.17
N ASN A 238 6.04 12.27 18.96
CA ASN A 238 6.56 11.33 19.95
C ASN A 238 6.75 9.91 19.37
N ARG A 239 6.19 9.62 18.19
CA ARG A 239 6.40 8.34 17.49
C ARG A 239 7.74 8.29 16.78
N SER A 240 8.18 9.42 16.22
CA SER A 240 9.46 9.53 15.53
C SER A 240 10.07 10.93 15.66
N PRO A 241 11.41 11.06 15.83
CA PRO A 241 12.09 12.36 15.91
C PRO A 241 11.85 13.27 14.70
N GLU A 242 11.64 12.69 13.52
CA GLU A 242 11.36 13.42 12.28
C GLU A 242 9.84 13.47 11.95
N ALA A 243 8.99 13.26 12.96
CA ALA A 243 7.54 13.22 12.84
C ALA A 243 7.06 12.30 11.70
N PHE A 244 6.33 12.82 10.70
CA PHE A 244 5.76 12.00 9.62
C PHE A 244 6.84 11.40 8.72
N ARG A 245 7.94 12.12 8.47
CA ARG A 245 9.04 11.63 7.62
C ARG A 245 9.72 10.39 8.19
N GLY A 246 9.96 10.39 9.50
CA GLY A 246 10.71 9.33 10.16
C GLY A 246 9.86 8.16 10.64
N ASP A 247 8.53 8.24 10.55
CA ASP A 247 7.58 7.21 10.94
C ASP A 247 7.20 6.36 9.72
N GLU A 248 8.06 5.42 9.35
CA GLU A 248 7.84 4.60 8.16
C GLU A 248 6.62 3.68 8.28
N GLU A 249 6.22 3.30 9.50
CA GLU A 249 4.99 2.53 9.74
C GLU A 249 3.75 3.33 9.34
N LEU A 250 3.72 4.63 9.71
CA LEU A 250 2.70 5.56 9.25
C LEU A 250 2.73 5.70 7.72
N ILE A 251 3.91 5.85 7.11
CA ILE A 251 4.04 6.01 5.65
C ILE A 251 3.49 4.79 4.91
N VAL A 252 3.79 3.57 5.39
CA VAL A 252 3.26 2.34 4.81
C VAL A 252 1.74 2.30 4.96
N TRP A 253 1.20 2.65 6.12
CA TRP A 253 -0.25 2.68 6.36
C TRP A 253 -1.00 3.72 5.51
N MET A 254 -0.38 4.88 5.29
CA MET A 254 -0.93 5.97 4.47
C MET A 254 -0.92 5.66 2.96
N ARG A 255 -0.49 4.47 2.54
CA ARG A 255 -0.66 3.94 1.18
C ARG A 255 -1.82 2.92 1.17
N PRO A 256 -3.06 3.32 0.83
CA PRO A 256 -4.20 2.41 0.77
C PRO A 256 -3.98 1.27 -0.22
N ALA A 257 -4.32 0.05 0.17
CA ALA A 257 -4.32 -1.10 -0.71
C ALA A 257 -5.53 -1.08 -1.67
N GLY A 258 -5.33 -1.55 -2.90
CA GLY A 258 -6.41 -1.74 -3.88
C GLY A 258 -7.26 -3.00 -3.66
N GLY A 259 -6.77 -3.94 -2.81
CA GLY A 259 -7.36 -5.25 -2.50
C GLY A 259 -7.09 -5.65 -1.05
N VAL A 260 -6.73 -6.91 -0.79
CA VAL A 260 -6.32 -7.35 0.57
C VAL A 260 -5.19 -6.45 1.06
N ALA A 261 -5.38 -5.81 2.21
CA ALA A 261 -4.39 -4.94 2.82
C ALA A 261 -3.27 -5.82 3.40
N LYS A 262 -2.28 -6.16 2.55
CA LYS A 262 -0.97 -6.63 2.99
C LYS A 262 -0.11 -5.39 3.21
N SER A 263 0.32 -5.18 4.44
CA SER A 263 1.15 -4.05 4.82
C SER A 263 2.40 -4.59 5.51
N THR A 264 3.55 -4.01 5.17
CA THR A 264 4.85 -4.44 5.69
C THR A 264 5.02 -3.88 7.10
N SER A 265 5.16 -4.74 8.11
CA SER A 265 5.79 -4.39 9.39
C SER A 265 6.98 -5.32 9.55
N VAL A 266 8.14 -4.85 9.99
CA VAL A 266 9.32 -5.73 10.08
C VAL A 266 9.26 -6.72 11.22
#